data_AF-A0A0R0D0X4-F1
#
_entry.id   AF-A0A0R0D0X4-F1
#
_cell.length_a   1.000
_cell.length_b   1.000
_cell.length_c   1.000
_cell.angle_alpha   90.00
_cell.angle_beta   90.00
_cell.angle_gamma   90.00
#
_symmetry.space_group_name_H-M   'P 1'
#
loop_
_entity.id
_entity.type
_entity.pdbx_description
1 polymer ?
#
loop_
_entity_poly.entity_id
_entity_poly.type
_entity_poly.pdbx_seq_one_letter_code
_entity_poly.pdbx_strand_id
1 'polypeptide(L)'
;MRDVAAKEFAMRRCFLMIVLLSSMGAAYAQKAPAANQASPSLYSLNSAGLASAMTWCIARHGQMTNGSPAEACFKKTRQVLADAGLKQRADQVDAKCRATTNFNTCLTPEIGRLVFDLNAEFAKQKP
;
A
#
# COMPACT_ATOMS: atom_id res chain seq x y z
N MET A 1 27.10 61.06 -28.74
CA MET A 1 25.93 60.58 -27.96
C MET A 1 24.85 59.96 -28.88
N ARG A 2 25.20 59.05 -29.79
CA ARG A 2 24.25 58.33 -30.67
C ARG A 2 24.37 56.80 -30.57
N ASP A 3 25.43 56.27 -29.96
CA ASP A 3 25.70 54.83 -29.89
C ASP A 3 25.09 54.08 -28.70
N VAL A 4 24.55 54.79 -27.70
CA VAL A 4 23.98 54.13 -26.50
C VAL A 4 22.57 53.60 -26.76
N ALA A 5 21.77 54.28 -27.60
CA ALA A 5 20.38 53.91 -27.87
C ALA A 5 20.22 52.66 -28.75
N ALA A 6 21.22 52.31 -29.57
CA ALA A 6 21.15 51.17 -30.47
C ALA A 6 21.36 49.82 -29.75
N LYS A 7 22.12 49.79 -28.65
CA LYS A 7 22.39 48.56 -27.88
C LYS A 7 21.19 48.09 -27.08
N GLU A 8 20.38 49.00 -26.54
CA GLU A 8 19.22 48.63 -25.74
C GLU A 8 18.09 48.01 -26.58
N PHE A 9 17.92 48.45 -27.83
CA PHE A 9 16.88 47.91 -28.73
C PHE A 9 17.19 46.49 -29.21
N ALA A 10 18.47 46.15 -29.39
CA ALA A 10 18.91 44.81 -29.77
C ALA A 10 18.79 43.79 -28.62
N MET A 11 19.12 44.21 -27.39
CA MET A 11 19.08 43.34 -26.22
C MET A 11 17.64 42.97 -25.81
N ARG A 12 16.70 43.91 -25.95
CA ARG A 12 15.27 43.69 -25.64
C ARG A 12 14.57 42.77 -26.64
N ARG A 13 15.03 42.74 -27.90
CA ARG A 13 14.49 41.86 -28.96
C ARG A 13 14.97 40.41 -28.85
N CYS A 14 16.22 40.18 -28.42
CA CYS A 14 16.70 38.82 -28.16
C CYS A 14 15.99 38.17 -26.97
N PHE A 15 15.65 38.95 -25.93
CA PHE A 15 15.00 38.40 -24.73
C PHE A 15 13.57 37.88 -25.01
N LEU A 16 12.82 38.54 -25.92
CA LEU A 16 11.47 38.11 -26.30
C LEU A 16 11.45 36.84 -27.16
N MET A 17 12.47 36.63 -28.00
CA MET A 17 12.58 35.40 -28.82
C MET A 17 12.88 34.15 -27.97
N ILE A 18 13.64 34.28 -26.89
CA ILE A 18 14.00 33.14 -26.02
C ILE A 18 12.79 32.66 -25.19
N VAL A 19 11.89 33.57 -24.80
CA VAL A 19 10.68 33.22 -24.04
C VAL A 19 9.66 32.48 -24.90
N LEU A 20 9.54 32.80 -26.19
CA LEU A 20 8.57 32.14 -27.09
C LEU A 20 8.98 30.73 -27.52
N LEU A 21 10.27 30.41 -27.60
CA LEU A 21 10.74 29.06 -27.96
C LEU A 21 10.62 28.01 -26.83
N SER A 22 10.23 28.42 -25.62
CA SER A 22 10.11 27.49 -24.48
C SER A 22 8.77 26.73 -24.43
N SER A 23 7.86 26.98 -25.38
CA SER A 23 6.48 26.47 -25.34
C SER A 23 6.20 25.25 -26.24
N MET A 24 7.21 24.75 -26.96
CA MET A 24 7.12 23.49 -27.74
C MET A 24 7.81 22.33 -27.02
N GLY A 25 7.61 22.22 -25.71
CA GLY A 25 7.89 20.98 -25.00
C GLY A 25 6.84 19.95 -25.43
N ALA A 26 7.23 19.02 -26.29
CA ALA A 26 6.42 17.86 -26.63
C ALA A 26 5.83 17.28 -25.35
N ALA A 27 4.49 17.26 -25.28
CA ALA A 27 3.75 16.52 -24.27
C ALA A 27 4.02 15.03 -24.49
N TYR A 28 5.20 14.56 -24.09
CA TYR A 28 5.38 13.17 -23.75
C TYR A 28 4.39 12.94 -22.62
N ALA A 29 3.28 12.29 -22.94
CA ALA A 29 2.43 11.65 -21.96
C ALA A 29 3.32 10.69 -21.19
N GLN A 30 3.94 11.18 -20.12
CA GLN A 30 4.53 10.34 -19.09
C GLN A 30 3.34 9.53 -18.60
N LYS A 31 3.29 8.28 -19.04
CA LYS A 31 2.41 7.27 -18.47
C LYS A 31 2.73 7.32 -16.98
N ALA A 32 1.89 8.00 -16.20
CA ALA A 32 2.07 8.06 -14.77
C ALA A 32 2.25 6.60 -14.33
N PRO A 33 3.28 6.26 -13.53
CA PRO A 33 3.37 4.91 -13.00
C PRO A 33 2.00 4.63 -12.41
N ALA A 34 1.34 3.57 -12.89
CA ALA A 34 0.00 3.24 -12.46
C ALA A 34 0.02 3.37 -10.95
N ALA A 35 -0.72 4.35 -10.41
CA ALA A 35 -0.71 4.62 -8.99
C ALA A 35 -0.91 3.26 -8.34
N ASN A 36 0.02 2.87 -7.48
CA ASN A 36 0.02 1.59 -6.80
C ASN A 36 -1.25 1.60 -5.94
N GLN A 37 -2.40 1.30 -6.55
CA GLN A 37 -3.70 1.41 -5.91
C GLN A 37 -3.60 0.42 -4.78
N ALA A 38 -3.61 0.93 -3.56
CA ALA A 38 -3.54 0.10 -2.38
C ALA A 38 -4.63 -0.96 -2.51
N SER A 39 -4.21 -2.23 -2.56
CA SER A 39 -5.10 -3.37 -2.74
C SER A 39 -6.27 -3.24 -1.75
N PRO A 40 -7.53 -3.11 -2.22
CA PRO A 40 -8.67 -2.91 -1.34
C PRO A 40 -8.83 -4.07 -0.35
N SER A 41 -8.45 -5.29 -0.73
CA SER A 41 -8.47 -6.43 0.20
C SER A 41 -7.28 -6.48 1.16
N LEU A 42 -6.12 -5.89 0.83
CA LEU A 42 -4.92 -5.98 1.65
C LEU A 42 -5.13 -5.44 3.06
N TYR A 43 -5.83 -4.32 3.20
CA TYR A 43 -6.15 -3.77 4.51
C TYR A 43 -6.98 -4.77 5.34
N SER A 44 -8.06 -5.29 4.76
CA SER A 44 -8.95 -6.25 5.43
C SER A 44 -8.25 -7.55 5.82
N LEU A 45 -7.42 -8.10 4.92
CA LEU A 45 -6.67 -9.33 5.18
C LEU A 45 -5.59 -9.11 6.26
N ASN A 46 -4.92 -7.95 6.25
CA ASN A 46 -3.93 -7.61 7.27
C ASN A 46 -4.58 -7.46 8.65
N SER A 47 -5.68 -6.70 8.74
CA SER A 47 -6.45 -6.55 9.98
C SER A 47 -6.98 -7.88 10.50
N ALA A 48 -7.51 -8.74 9.63
CA ALA A 48 -7.98 -10.07 10.00
C ALA A 48 -6.85 -10.96 10.52
N GLY A 49 -5.68 -10.94 9.86
CA GLY A 49 -4.51 -11.69 10.29
C GLY A 49 -4.01 -11.24 11.67
N LEU A 50 -3.89 -9.93 11.89
CA LEU A 50 -3.50 -9.36 13.18
C LEU A 50 -4.50 -9.71 14.29
N ALA A 51 -5.80 -9.56 14.03
CA ALA A 51 -6.85 -9.90 14.99
C ALA A 51 -6.83 -11.40 15.34
N SER A 52 -6.55 -12.27 14.36
CA SER A 52 -6.43 -13.72 14.58
C SER A 52 -5.23 -14.06 15.47
N ALA A 53 -4.07 -13.45 15.20
CA ALA A 53 -2.89 -13.64 16.04
C ALA A 53 -3.13 -13.13 17.48
N MET A 54 -3.76 -11.95 17.63
CA MET A 54 -4.09 -11.41 18.96
C MET A 54 -5.03 -12.34 19.73
N THR A 55 -6.13 -12.78 19.09
CA THR A 55 -7.11 -13.66 19.73
C THR A 55 -6.51 -15.02 20.09
N TRP A 56 -5.65 -15.59 19.23
CA TRP A 56 -4.94 -16.83 19.52
C TRP A 56 -4.05 -16.74 20.76
N CYS A 57 -3.33 -15.62 20.92
CA CYS A 57 -2.49 -15.35 22.08
C CYS A 57 -3.32 -15.06 23.33
N ILE A 58 -4.39 -14.26 23.21
CA ILE A 58 -5.27 -13.94 24.33
C ILE A 58 -5.94 -15.21 24.88
N ALA A 59 -6.39 -16.11 24.01
CA ALA A 59 -7.02 -17.36 24.42
C ALA A 59 -6.09 -18.27 25.23
N ARG A 60 -4.76 -18.16 25.05
CA ARG A 60 -3.76 -18.99 25.74
C ARG A 60 -3.19 -18.35 27.00
N HIS A 61 -3.04 -17.04 26.97
CA HIS A 61 -2.25 -16.31 27.97
C HIS A 61 -3.07 -15.27 28.75
N GLY A 62 -4.36 -15.11 28.44
CA GLY A 62 -5.22 -14.10 29.04
C GLY A 62 -5.11 -12.73 28.36
N GLN A 63 -5.55 -11.68 29.07
CA GLN A 63 -5.68 -10.34 28.49
C GLN A 63 -4.34 -9.80 27.96
N MET A 64 -4.37 -9.19 26.77
CA MET A 64 -3.20 -8.56 26.16
C MET A 64 -3.01 -7.15 26.71
N THR A 65 -2.05 -7.00 27.61
CA THR A 65 -1.56 -5.72 28.14
C THR A 65 -0.05 -5.61 27.92
N ASN A 66 0.51 -4.40 28.08
CA ASN A 66 1.96 -4.20 27.96
C ASN A 66 2.71 -5.04 29.00
N GLY A 67 3.68 -5.82 28.54
CA GLY A 67 4.48 -6.76 29.34
C GLY A 67 3.82 -8.12 29.58
N SER A 68 2.58 -8.33 29.11
CA SER A 68 1.87 -9.60 29.33
C SER A 68 2.47 -10.76 28.51
N PRO A 69 2.27 -12.02 28.95
CA PRO A 69 2.65 -13.18 28.14
C PRO A 69 1.92 -13.22 26.79
N ALA A 70 0.68 -12.70 26.73
CA ALA A 70 -0.07 -12.56 25.47
C ALA A 70 0.62 -11.59 24.48
N GLU A 71 1.21 -10.48 24.96
CA GLU A 71 1.96 -9.55 24.10
C GLU A 71 3.25 -10.21 23.56
N ALA A 72 3.97 -10.96 24.41
CA ALA A 72 5.17 -11.69 24.00
C ALA A 72 4.85 -12.77 22.95
N CYS A 73 3.75 -13.51 23.16
CA CYS A 73 3.18 -14.42 22.18
C CYS A 73 2.87 -13.70 20.86
N PHE A 74 2.20 -12.55 20.92
CA PHE A 74 1.79 -11.80 19.73
C PHE A 74 3.01 -11.37 18.90
N LYS A 75 4.06 -10.86 19.56
CA LYS A 75 5.34 -10.51 18.91
C LYS A 75 5.96 -11.69 18.15
N LYS A 76 5.90 -12.91 18.70
CA LYS A 76 6.38 -14.12 18.00
C LYS A 76 5.49 -14.47 16.81
N THR A 77 4.16 -14.51 17.01
CA THR A 77 3.20 -14.85 15.94
C THR A 77 3.18 -13.85 14.79
N ARG A 78 3.63 -12.60 14.99
CA ARG A 78 3.81 -11.63 13.90
C ARG A 78 4.78 -12.11 12.82
N GLN A 79 5.75 -12.96 13.14
CA GLN A 79 6.61 -13.55 12.12
C GLN A 79 5.82 -14.47 11.18
N VAL A 80 4.91 -15.28 11.74
CA VAL A 80 4.01 -16.13 10.95
C VAL A 80 3.16 -15.31 9.99
N LEU A 81 2.68 -14.13 10.43
CA LEU A 81 1.93 -13.21 9.57
C LEU A 81 2.79 -12.63 8.43
N ALA A 82 4.07 -12.36 8.68
CA ALA A 82 4.99 -11.89 7.64
C ALA A 82 5.22 -12.96 6.57
N ASP A 83 5.34 -14.23 6.99
CA ASP A 83 5.59 -15.37 6.12
C ASP A 83 4.33 -15.83 5.36
N ALA A 84 3.14 -15.46 5.83
CA ALA A 84 1.86 -15.84 5.24
C ALA A 84 1.55 -15.20 3.87
N GLY A 85 2.44 -14.35 3.33
CA GLY A 85 2.32 -13.82 1.97
C GLY A 85 1.06 -12.97 1.75
N LEU A 86 0.62 -12.22 2.77
CA LEU A 86 -0.67 -11.51 2.77
C LEU A 86 -0.86 -10.58 1.56
N LYS A 87 0.22 -9.96 1.07
CA LYS A 87 0.16 -9.14 -0.15
C LYS A 87 -0.22 -9.95 -1.38
N GLN A 88 0.46 -11.08 -1.61
CA GLN A 88 0.16 -11.94 -2.76
C GLN A 88 -1.27 -12.48 -2.67
N ARG A 89 -1.71 -12.87 -1.48
CA ARG A 89 -3.09 -13.33 -1.26
C ARG A 89 -4.10 -12.20 -1.50
N ALA A 90 -3.81 -10.97 -1.09
CA ALA A 90 -4.63 -9.81 -1.38
C ALA A 90 -4.75 -9.54 -2.89
N ASP A 91 -3.62 -9.58 -3.61
CA ASP A 91 -3.60 -9.40 -5.06
C ASP A 91 -4.45 -10.49 -5.77
N GLN A 92 -4.44 -11.73 -5.26
CA GLN A 92 -5.31 -12.82 -5.76
C GLN A 92 -6.79 -12.58 -5.43
N VAL A 93 -7.09 -12.10 -4.22
CA VAL A 93 -8.47 -11.79 -3.80
C VAL A 93 -9.03 -10.63 -4.61
N ASP A 94 -8.27 -9.57 -4.85
CA ASP A 94 -8.70 -8.44 -5.69
C ASP A 94 -8.93 -8.90 -7.13
N ALA A 95 -8.06 -9.78 -7.65
CA ALA A 95 -8.23 -10.36 -8.97
C ALA A 95 -9.49 -11.24 -9.08
N LYS A 96 -9.92 -11.86 -7.97
CA LYS A 96 -11.12 -12.71 -7.90
C LYS A 96 -12.39 -11.90 -7.62
N CYS A 97 -12.32 -10.93 -6.72
CA CYS A 97 -13.41 -10.11 -6.22
C CYS A 97 -13.43 -8.74 -6.92
N ARG A 98 -13.52 -8.74 -8.25
CA ARG A 98 -13.39 -7.50 -9.05
C ARG A 98 -14.61 -6.58 -9.01
N ALA A 99 -15.79 -7.12 -8.71
CA ALA A 99 -17.03 -6.36 -8.73
C ALA A 99 -17.22 -5.61 -7.41
N THR A 100 -17.31 -4.28 -7.49
CA THR A 100 -17.45 -3.42 -6.31
C THR A 100 -18.80 -3.61 -5.60
N THR A 101 -19.85 -3.97 -6.35
CA THR A 101 -21.22 -4.14 -5.83
C THR A 101 -21.38 -5.37 -4.93
N ASN A 102 -20.54 -6.39 -5.09
CA ASN A 102 -20.56 -7.60 -4.27
C ASN A 102 -19.20 -7.87 -3.60
N PHE A 103 -18.34 -6.85 -3.52
CA PHE A 103 -16.98 -6.98 -3.03
C PHE A 103 -16.95 -7.61 -1.63
N ASN A 104 -17.74 -7.10 -0.69
CA ASN A 104 -17.81 -7.66 0.66
C ASN A 104 -18.30 -9.11 0.67
N THR A 105 -19.34 -9.43 -0.10
CA THR A 105 -19.86 -10.80 -0.22
C THR A 105 -18.80 -11.77 -0.76
N CYS A 106 -17.95 -11.32 -1.68
CA CYS A 106 -16.83 -12.09 -2.20
C CYS A 106 -15.66 -12.16 -1.22
N LEU A 107 -15.32 -11.05 -0.56
CA LEU A 107 -14.17 -10.90 0.33
C LEU A 107 -14.34 -11.67 1.64
N THR A 108 -15.53 -11.65 2.24
CA THR A 108 -15.80 -12.30 3.54
C THR A 108 -15.38 -13.77 3.60
N PRO A 109 -15.74 -14.65 2.64
CA PRO A 109 -15.27 -16.04 2.67
C PRO A 109 -13.75 -16.16 2.48
N GLU A 110 -13.10 -15.26 1.74
CA GLU A 110 -11.63 -15.26 1.61
C GLU A 110 -10.94 -14.89 2.93
N ILE A 111 -11.49 -13.92 3.67
CA ILE A 111 -11.05 -13.60 5.03
C ILE A 111 -11.22 -14.82 5.94
N GLY A 112 -12.38 -15.49 5.89
CA GLY A 112 -12.64 -16.69 6.70
C GLY A 112 -11.62 -17.80 6.45
N ARG A 113 -11.28 -18.08 5.18
CA ARG A 113 -10.24 -19.05 4.83
C ARG A 113 -8.86 -18.62 5.31
N LEU A 114 -8.51 -17.34 5.17
CA LEU A 114 -7.25 -16.82 5.69
C LEU A 114 -7.13 -17.05 7.20
N VAL A 115 -8.17 -16.70 7.97
CA VAL A 115 -8.17 -16.87 9.43
C VAL A 115 -8.03 -18.35 9.81
N PHE A 116 -8.75 -19.24 9.10
CA PHE A 116 -8.64 -20.68 9.32
C PHE A 116 -7.20 -21.19 9.08
N ASP A 117 -6.59 -20.83 7.96
CA ASP A 117 -5.21 -21.21 7.62
C ASP A 117 -4.22 -20.69 8.66
N LEU A 118 -4.33 -19.41 9.03
CA LEU A 118 -3.45 -18.79 10.02
C LEU A 118 -3.55 -19.47 11.39
N ASN A 119 -4.75 -19.83 11.84
CA ASN A 119 -4.92 -20.54 13.10
C ASN A 119 -4.25 -21.91 13.09
N ALA A 120 -4.26 -22.61 11.95
CA ALA A 120 -3.51 -23.86 11.79
C ALA A 120 -2.00 -23.64 11.90
N GLU A 121 -1.47 -22.55 11.33
CA GLU A 121 -0.05 -22.20 11.47
C GLU A 121 0.32 -21.76 12.89
N PHE A 122 -0.53 -20.98 13.55
CA PHE A 122 -0.29 -20.59 14.95
C PHE A 122 -0.28 -21.80 15.87
N ALA A 123 -1.15 -22.80 15.64
CA ALA A 123 -1.17 -24.02 16.45
C ALA A 123 0.14 -24.85 16.36
N LYS A 124 0.95 -24.67 15.31
CA LYS A 124 2.27 -25.31 15.19
C LYS A 124 3.33 -24.59 16.02
N GLN A 125 3.08 -23.35 16.44
CA GLN A 125 3.99 -22.61 17.30
C GLN A 125 3.94 -23.22 18.69
N LYS A 126 5.10 -23.63 19.22
CA LYS A 126 5.20 -24.08 20.61
C LYS A 126 4.84 -22.89 21.53
N PRO A 127 4.02 -23.11 22.57
CA PRO A 127 3.69 -22.07 23.54
C PRO A 127 4.95 -21.56 24.26
#